data_AF-A0A9X9CAF6-F1
#
_entry.id   AF-A0A9X9CAF6-F1
#
_cell.length_a   1.000
_cell.length_b   1.000
_cell.length_c   1.000
_cell.angle_alpha   90.00
_cell.angle_beta   90.00
_cell.angle_gamma   90.00
#
_symmetry.space_group_name_H-M   'P 1'
#
loop_
_entity.id
_entity.type
_entity.pdbx_description
1 polymer ?
#
loop_
_entity_poly.entity_id
_entity_poly.type
_entity_poly.pdbx_seq_one_letter_code
_entity_poly.pdbx_strand_id
1 'polypeptide(L)'
;MKYKKIIYIFFISLFIVGCQSEVSKANSVEEYIPSHLMNAEVTADIMTLEMDLDTRKKVEVITKKMSDHVKNDKEWYVNYISGHIDKQVKPYHPNFGITEEEYNFFRNAVENSSLSNTSDGKLQFKQKSNHEIEIVSSRNLELFQHLVIDTEKNIIKTSFGECQYVGEIKPSSEKRILGRVNGKQWMLQKENLIYLFSLGKLEGEDKSVMVISVKGIHEGKLISNEEVVEFRSIS
;
A
#
# COMPACT_ATOMS: atom_id res chain seq x y z
N MET A 1 -6.80 7.19 -23.18
CA MET A 1 -7.97 6.75 -22.38
C MET A 1 -7.78 7.25 -20.96
N LYS A 2 -8.76 7.95 -20.37
CA LYS A 2 -8.67 8.37 -18.97
C LYS A 2 -8.89 7.14 -18.09
N TYR A 3 -7.83 6.62 -17.49
CA TYR A 3 -7.91 5.55 -16.51
C TYR A 3 -8.75 6.05 -15.33
N LYS A 4 -9.95 5.51 -15.14
CA LYS A 4 -10.64 5.69 -13.85
C LYS A 4 -9.84 4.88 -12.84
N LYS A 5 -9.40 5.50 -11.74
CA LYS A 5 -8.83 4.76 -10.59
C LYS A 5 -9.89 3.75 -10.14
N ILE A 6 -9.66 2.48 -10.45
CA ILE A 6 -10.49 1.39 -9.95
C ILE A 6 -10.05 1.18 -8.50
N ILE A 7 -11.00 1.35 -7.58
CA ILE A 7 -10.81 1.03 -6.17
C ILE A 7 -10.73 -0.49 -6.09
N TYR A 8 -9.51 -1.02 -6.15
CA TYR A 8 -9.30 -2.43 -5.87
C TYR A 8 -9.46 -2.64 -4.37
N ILE A 9 -10.35 -3.56 -4.01
CA ILE A 9 -10.41 -4.10 -2.64
C ILE A 9 -9.22 -5.06 -2.41
N PHE A 10 -8.12 -4.86 -3.11
CA PHE A 10 -6.91 -5.65 -2.98
C PHE A 10 -6.13 -5.17 -1.76
N PHE A 11 -5.38 -6.07 -1.15
CA PHE A 11 -4.49 -5.75 -0.06
C PHE A 11 -3.14 -6.32 -0.48
N ILE A 12 -2.26 -5.48 -1.02
CA ILE A 12 -0.88 -5.88 -1.23
C ILE A 12 -0.24 -5.93 0.17
N SER A 13 -0.41 -7.06 0.86
CA SER A 13 0.26 -7.30 2.14
C SER A 13 1.73 -7.59 1.86
N LEU A 14 2.58 -6.59 2.08
CA LEU A 14 4.01 -6.84 2.23
C LEU A 14 4.21 -7.44 3.61
N PHE A 15 4.59 -8.71 3.65
CA PHE A 15 4.79 -9.44 4.90
C PHE A 15 5.95 -8.91 5.69
N ILE A 16 5.74 -8.88 7.00
CA ILE A 16 6.76 -8.70 8.00
C ILE A 16 7.32 -10.07 8.38
N VAL A 17 8.64 -10.20 8.41
CA VAL A 17 9.27 -11.35 9.09
C VAL A 17 9.62 -10.92 10.50
N GLY A 18 8.91 -11.49 11.47
CA GLY A 18 9.17 -11.27 12.89
C GLY A 18 10.53 -11.81 13.31
N CYS A 19 11.55 -10.96 13.27
CA CYS A 19 12.68 -11.02 14.18
C CYS A 19 12.83 -9.63 14.79
N GLN A 20 12.37 -9.46 16.03
CA GLN A 20 12.80 -8.35 16.87
C GLN A 20 14.29 -8.55 17.17
N SER A 21 15.17 -8.04 16.31
CA SER A 21 16.59 -7.95 16.59
C SER A 21 17.06 -6.53 16.31
N GLU A 22 17.33 -5.84 17.42
CA GLU A 22 18.06 -4.58 17.58
C GLU A 22 17.40 -3.30 17.04
N VAL A 23 16.81 -2.58 18.00
CA VAL A 23 16.29 -1.20 17.98
C VAL A 23 17.24 -0.17 17.31
N SER A 24 18.50 -0.51 17.04
CA SER A 24 19.50 0.42 16.52
C SER A 24 19.43 0.68 15.01
N LYS A 25 18.82 -0.20 14.19
CA LYS A 25 18.58 0.03 12.74
C LYS A 25 17.15 0.44 12.38
N ALA A 26 16.27 0.50 13.38
CA ALA A 26 14.86 0.83 13.20
C ALA A 26 14.65 2.23 12.59
N ASN A 27 15.57 3.16 12.84
CA ASN A 27 15.36 4.59 12.57
C ASN A 27 15.77 5.07 11.17
N SER A 28 16.48 4.27 10.38
CA SER A 28 16.99 4.77 9.09
C SER A 28 15.99 4.59 7.95
N VAL A 29 15.30 5.66 7.55
CA VAL A 29 14.58 5.70 6.26
C VAL A 29 15.50 6.15 5.12
N GLU A 30 16.72 6.60 5.44
CA GLU A 30 17.70 7.16 4.50
C GLU A 30 18.17 6.14 3.46
N GLU A 31 18.07 4.84 3.76
CA GLU A 31 18.35 3.78 2.80
C GLU A 31 17.37 3.79 1.62
N TYR A 32 16.12 4.21 1.86
CA TYR A 32 15.03 4.23 0.88
C TYR A 32 14.70 5.64 0.38
N ILE A 33 15.03 6.67 1.18
CA ILE A 33 14.94 8.07 0.81
C ILE A 33 16.32 8.71 1.03
N PRO A 34 17.25 8.57 0.07
CA PRO A 34 18.61 9.05 0.23
C PRO A 34 18.67 10.57 0.40
N SER A 35 19.70 11.04 1.11
CA SER A 35 19.87 12.45 1.46
C SER A 35 19.90 13.40 0.26
N HIS A 36 20.37 12.95 -0.91
CA HIS A 36 20.37 13.77 -2.13
C HIS A 36 18.97 14.05 -2.68
N LEU A 37 17.95 13.29 -2.26
CA LEU A 37 16.55 13.56 -2.59
C LEU A 37 15.92 14.59 -1.65
N MET A 38 16.60 14.98 -0.56
CA MET A 38 16.09 15.98 0.37
C MET A 38 15.97 17.33 -0.33
N ASN A 39 14.78 17.90 -0.25
CA ASN A 39 14.30 19.12 -0.90
C ASN A 39 14.23 19.05 -2.44
N ALA A 40 14.58 17.92 -3.05
CA ALA A 40 14.40 17.69 -4.48
C ALA A 40 12.96 17.26 -4.79
N GLU A 41 12.43 17.73 -5.91
CA GLU A 41 11.22 17.14 -6.51
C GLU A 41 11.64 15.92 -7.34
N VAL A 42 11.01 14.77 -7.09
CA VAL A 42 11.19 13.55 -7.86
C VAL A 42 9.91 13.21 -8.63
N THR A 43 10.09 12.71 -9.84
CA THR A 43 8.99 12.04 -10.55
C THR A 43 8.76 10.68 -9.90
N ALA A 44 7.49 10.38 -9.63
CA ALA A 44 7.06 9.11 -9.08
C ALA A 44 6.13 8.41 -10.08
N ASP A 45 6.49 7.20 -10.49
CA ASP A 45 5.66 6.33 -11.31
C ASP A 45 4.46 5.88 -10.46
N ILE A 46 3.24 6.19 -10.88
CA ILE A 46 2.02 5.68 -10.21
C ILE A 46 1.71 4.31 -10.78
N MET A 47 1.90 3.30 -9.94
CA MET A 47 1.84 1.90 -10.35
C MET A 47 0.42 1.37 -10.20
N THR A 48 -0.08 0.71 -11.25
CA THR A 48 -1.40 0.08 -11.25
C THR A 48 -1.36 -1.30 -11.89
N LEU A 49 -2.34 -2.13 -11.53
CA LEU A 49 -2.50 -3.47 -12.10
C LEU A 49 -2.71 -3.43 -13.62
N GLU A 50 -1.84 -4.11 -14.33
CA GLU A 50 -1.98 -4.37 -15.74
C GLU A 50 -2.63 -5.74 -15.98
N MET A 51 -3.73 -5.70 -16.72
CA MET A 51 -4.52 -6.87 -17.10
C MET A 51 -4.92 -6.72 -18.58
N ASP A 52 -5.12 -7.84 -19.27
CA ASP A 52 -5.81 -7.81 -20.55
C ASP A 52 -7.25 -7.28 -20.41
N LEU A 53 -7.83 -6.83 -21.51
CA LEU A 53 -9.12 -6.14 -21.50
C LEU A 53 -10.26 -7.02 -20.95
N ASP A 54 -10.26 -8.31 -21.26
CA ASP A 54 -11.36 -9.20 -20.90
C ASP A 54 -11.27 -9.64 -19.43
N THR A 55 -10.05 -9.91 -18.95
CA THR A 55 -9.79 -10.14 -17.52
C THR A 55 -10.16 -8.91 -16.70
N ARG A 56 -9.74 -7.71 -17.14
CA ARG A 56 -10.07 -6.45 -16.44
C ARG A 56 -11.58 -6.26 -16.29
N LYS A 57 -12.35 -6.45 -17.36
CA LYS A 57 -13.82 -6.33 -17.32
C LYS A 57 -14.46 -7.30 -16.32
N LYS A 58 -13.99 -8.55 -16.27
CA LYS A 58 -14.50 -9.54 -15.32
C LYS A 58 -14.15 -9.17 -13.87
N VAL A 59 -12.90 -8.75 -13.64
CA VAL A 59 -12.44 -8.27 -12.33
C VAL A 59 -13.25 -7.05 -11.86
N GLU A 60 -13.56 -6.11 -12.74
CA GLU A 60 -14.40 -4.95 -12.43
C GLU A 60 -15.81 -5.35 -12.00
N VAL A 61 -16.43 -6.32 -12.69
CA VAL A 61 -17.76 -6.83 -12.34
C VAL A 61 -17.74 -7.49 -10.96
N ILE A 62 -16.76 -8.36 -10.70
CA ILE A 62 -16.61 -9.06 -9.41
C ILE A 62 -16.37 -8.05 -8.27
N THR A 63 -15.45 -7.10 -8.49
CA THR A 63 -15.11 -6.07 -7.50
C THR A 63 -16.33 -5.19 -7.20
N LYS A 64 -17.14 -4.87 -8.21
CA LYS A 64 -18.39 -4.12 -8.02
C LYS A 64 -19.40 -4.91 -7.19
N LYS A 65 -19.64 -6.18 -7.51
CA LYS A 65 -20.53 -7.05 -6.71
C LYS A 65 -20.09 -7.10 -5.25
N MET A 66 -18.79 -7.33 -5.03
CA MET A 66 -18.23 -7.37 -3.69
C MET A 66 -18.39 -6.04 -2.96
N SER A 67 -18.04 -4.92 -3.60
CA SER A 67 -18.22 -3.58 -3.03
C SER A 67 -19.67 -3.30 -2.67
N ASP A 68 -20.62 -3.64 -3.53
CA ASP A 68 -22.04 -3.39 -3.30
C ASP A 68 -22.61 -4.24 -2.16
N HIS A 69 -22.15 -5.49 -2.02
CA HIS A 69 -22.56 -6.34 -0.91
C HIS A 69 -21.97 -5.85 0.42
N VAL A 70 -20.66 -5.61 0.43
CA VAL A 70 -19.91 -5.22 1.64
C VAL A 70 -20.34 -3.84 2.19
N LYS A 71 -20.88 -2.95 1.35
CA LYS A 71 -21.48 -1.68 1.82
C LYS A 71 -22.61 -1.88 2.82
N ASN A 72 -23.31 -3.01 2.77
CA ASN A 72 -24.41 -3.33 3.68
C ASN A 72 -23.93 -4.05 4.95
N ASP A 73 -22.67 -4.50 4.98
CA ASP A 73 -22.08 -5.22 6.11
C ASP A 73 -20.62 -4.76 6.34
N LYS A 74 -20.47 -3.45 6.60
CA LYS A 74 -19.16 -2.79 6.68
C LYS A 74 -18.35 -3.28 7.87
N GLU A 75 -18.99 -3.48 9.02
CA GLU A 75 -18.35 -3.93 10.25
C GLU A 75 -17.77 -5.34 10.08
N TRP A 76 -18.54 -6.27 9.50
CA TRP A 76 -18.04 -7.60 9.18
C TRP A 76 -16.79 -7.53 8.31
N TYR A 77 -16.80 -6.71 7.26
CA TYR A 77 -15.65 -6.62 6.37
C TYR A 77 -14.40 -6.05 7.04
N VAL A 78 -14.55 -5.01 7.87
CA VAL A 78 -13.41 -4.46 8.61
C VAL A 78 -12.86 -5.49 9.60
N ASN A 79 -13.72 -6.20 10.32
CA ASN A 79 -13.33 -7.28 11.21
C ASN A 79 -12.63 -8.41 10.45
N TYR A 80 -13.16 -8.78 9.28
CA TYR A 80 -12.60 -9.80 8.41
C TYR A 80 -11.18 -9.42 7.95
N ILE A 81 -10.99 -8.20 7.44
CA ILE A 81 -9.67 -7.72 6.99
C ILE A 81 -8.70 -7.65 8.16
N SER A 82 -9.14 -7.14 9.32
CA SER A 82 -8.31 -7.03 10.51
C SER A 82 -7.84 -8.38 11.03
N GLY A 83 -8.75 -9.37 11.12
CA GLY A 83 -8.41 -10.72 11.58
C GLY A 83 -7.57 -11.54 10.60
N HIS A 84 -7.32 -11.02 9.40
CA HIS A 84 -6.53 -11.70 8.37
C HIS A 84 -5.38 -10.87 7.85
N ILE A 85 -5.04 -9.73 8.48
CA ILE A 85 -4.08 -8.75 7.97
C ILE A 85 -2.73 -9.37 7.60
N ASP A 86 -2.30 -10.34 8.38
CA ASP A 86 -1.08 -11.12 8.27
C ASP A 86 -1.07 -12.15 7.13
N LYS A 87 -2.20 -12.44 6.48
CA LYS A 87 -2.25 -13.46 5.40
C LYS A 87 -1.93 -12.89 4.02
N GLN A 88 -1.21 -13.64 3.18
CA GLN A 88 -0.87 -13.26 1.80
C GLN A 88 -2.14 -13.21 0.96
N VAL A 89 -2.85 -14.34 1.09
CA VAL A 89 -4.11 -14.61 0.43
C VAL A 89 -5.13 -14.64 1.55
N LYS A 90 -6.06 -13.69 1.51
CA LYS A 90 -7.20 -13.74 2.41
C LYS A 90 -8.05 -14.96 2.02
N PRO A 91 -8.66 -15.70 2.94
CA PRO A 91 -9.59 -16.76 2.58
C PRO A 91 -10.80 -16.22 1.79
N TYR A 92 -11.53 -17.11 1.12
CA TYR A 92 -12.87 -16.79 0.65
C TYR A 92 -13.85 -16.74 1.84
N HIS A 93 -14.87 -15.90 1.74
CA HIS A 93 -16.01 -15.88 2.65
C HIS A 93 -17.31 -15.51 1.92
N PRO A 94 -18.45 -16.16 2.20
CA PRO A 94 -19.73 -15.87 1.54
C PRO A 94 -20.20 -14.41 1.65
N ASN A 95 -19.89 -13.73 2.75
CA ASN A 95 -20.21 -12.30 2.94
C ASN A 95 -19.43 -11.35 2.01
N PHE A 96 -18.56 -11.86 1.13
CA PHE A 96 -18.13 -11.06 -0.01
C PHE A 96 -19.23 -10.86 -1.05
N GLY A 97 -20.33 -11.62 -1.01
CA GLY A 97 -21.44 -11.47 -1.96
C GLY A 97 -21.10 -11.91 -3.39
N ILE A 98 -20.05 -12.72 -3.54
CA ILE A 98 -19.59 -13.33 -4.79
C ILE A 98 -19.41 -14.83 -4.55
N THR A 99 -19.38 -15.63 -5.61
CA THR A 99 -19.10 -17.06 -5.46
C THR A 99 -17.62 -17.32 -5.17
N GLU A 100 -17.31 -18.52 -4.66
CA GLU A 100 -15.92 -18.95 -4.48
C GLU A 100 -15.17 -19.03 -5.82
N GLU A 101 -15.87 -19.38 -6.90
CA GLU A 101 -15.32 -19.37 -8.27
C GLU A 101 -14.96 -17.96 -8.73
N GLU A 102 -15.83 -16.98 -8.50
CA GLU A 102 -15.56 -15.56 -8.78
C GLU A 102 -14.40 -15.04 -7.93
N TYR A 103 -14.36 -15.42 -6.65
CA TYR A 103 -13.26 -15.09 -5.76
C TYR A 103 -11.92 -15.66 -6.27
N ASN A 104 -11.90 -16.93 -6.66
CA ASN A 104 -10.71 -17.59 -7.19
C ASN A 104 -10.28 -17.02 -8.54
N PHE A 105 -11.23 -16.67 -9.41
CA PHE A 105 -10.93 -15.95 -10.65
C PHE A 105 -10.27 -14.60 -10.36
N PHE A 106 -10.85 -13.80 -9.47
CA PHE A 106 -10.30 -12.49 -9.08
C PHE A 106 -8.88 -12.64 -8.52
N ARG A 107 -8.68 -13.57 -7.57
CA ARG A 107 -7.37 -13.84 -6.98
C ARG A 107 -6.34 -14.22 -8.03
N ASN A 108 -6.66 -15.19 -8.89
CA ASN A 108 -5.77 -15.66 -9.94
C ASN A 108 -5.47 -14.56 -10.97
N ALA A 109 -6.44 -13.70 -11.28
CA ALA A 109 -6.23 -12.57 -12.17
C ALA A 109 -5.18 -11.61 -11.59
N VAL A 110 -5.27 -11.28 -10.29
CA VAL A 110 -4.28 -10.41 -9.65
C VAL A 110 -2.91 -11.07 -9.53
N GLU A 111 -2.84 -12.35 -9.15
CA GLU A 111 -1.56 -13.10 -9.05
C GLU A 111 -0.82 -13.23 -10.41
N ASN A 112 -1.57 -13.18 -11.51
CA ASN A 112 -1.01 -13.22 -12.86
C ASN A 112 -0.84 -11.86 -13.52
N SER A 113 -1.22 -10.78 -12.84
CA SER A 113 -0.98 -9.42 -13.30
C SER A 113 0.42 -8.95 -12.95
N SER A 114 0.86 -7.89 -13.63
CA SER A 114 2.03 -7.09 -13.25
C SER A 114 1.58 -5.68 -12.85
N LEU A 115 2.46 -4.96 -12.18
CA LEU A 115 2.30 -3.51 -12.03
C LEU A 115 2.95 -2.81 -13.22
N SER A 116 2.30 -1.78 -13.74
CA SER A 116 2.89 -0.86 -14.70
C SER A 116 2.58 0.59 -14.37
N ASN A 117 3.48 1.48 -14.79
CA ASN A 117 3.26 2.91 -14.70
C ASN A 117 2.10 3.28 -15.64
N THR A 118 1.01 3.81 -15.09
CA THR A 118 -0.11 4.35 -15.87
C THR A 118 -0.21 5.88 -15.84
N SER A 119 0.52 6.53 -14.94
CA SER A 119 0.62 7.98 -14.87
C SER A 119 1.77 8.41 -13.95
N ASP A 120 2.23 9.64 -14.12
CA ASP A 120 3.26 10.20 -13.26
C ASP A 120 2.65 11.07 -12.15
N GLY A 121 3.25 10.97 -10.97
CA GLY A 121 3.09 11.88 -9.84
C GLY A 121 4.39 12.63 -9.55
N LYS A 122 4.32 13.55 -8.59
CA LYS A 122 5.47 14.24 -8.03
C LYS A 122 5.54 13.99 -6.54
N LEU A 123 6.74 13.73 -6.04
CA LEU A 123 7.04 13.69 -4.61
C LEU A 123 8.14 14.69 -4.32
N GLN A 124 8.10 15.31 -3.15
CA GLN A 124 9.19 16.12 -2.62
C GLN A 124 9.36 15.76 -1.15
N PHE A 125 10.58 15.46 -0.75
CA PHE A 125 10.93 15.13 0.63
C PHE A 125 11.49 16.37 1.30
N LYS A 126 10.80 16.95 2.28
CA LYS A 126 11.23 18.18 2.96
C LYS A 126 11.69 17.88 4.38
N GLN A 127 12.94 18.26 4.70
CA GLN A 127 13.43 18.19 6.07
C GLN A 127 12.76 19.32 6.89
N LYS A 128 11.91 18.97 7.86
CA LYS A 128 11.28 19.95 8.77
C LYS A 128 12.12 20.22 10.02
N SER A 129 12.81 19.21 10.52
CA SER A 129 13.72 19.25 11.65
C SER A 129 14.74 18.12 11.53
N ASN A 130 15.66 17.93 12.46
CA ASN A 130 16.63 16.81 12.40
C ASN A 130 15.97 15.42 12.32
N HIS A 131 14.72 15.30 12.79
CA HIS A 131 14.03 14.01 12.91
C HIS A 131 12.72 13.93 12.12
N GLU A 132 12.33 15.00 11.42
CA GLU A 132 11.08 15.02 10.66
C GLU A 132 11.31 15.26 9.17
N ILE A 133 10.78 14.33 8.36
CA ILE A 133 10.76 14.42 6.90
C ILE A 133 9.29 14.47 6.46
N GLU A 134 8.87 15.58 5.88
CA GLU A 134 7.55 15.70 5.24
C GLU A 134 7.62 15.18 3.81
N ILE A 135 6.66 14.33 3.43
CA ILE A 135 6.46 13.93 2.04
C ILE A 135 5.35 14.81 1.46
N VAL A 136 5.73 15.68 0.54
CA VAL A 136 4.79 16.50 -0.24
C VAL A 136 4.53 15.81 -1.56
N SER A 137 3.27 15.59 -1.91
CA SER A 137 2.89 14.87 -3.12
C SER A 137 1.95 15.67 -4.02
N SER A 138 1.96 15.36 -5.32
CA SER A 138 1.02 15.91 -6.28
C SER A 138 -0.42 15.47 -5.98
N ARG A 139 -1.42 16.28 -6.40
CA ARG A 139 -2.83 16.05 -6.07
C ARG A 139 -3.41 14.71 -6.55
N ASN A 140 -2.81 14.07 -7.55
CA ASN A 140 -3.20 12.75 -8.03
C ASN A 140 -2.71 11.60 -7.13
N LEU A 141 -1.94 11.88 -6.08
CA LEU A 141 -1.53 10.96 -5.02
C LEU A 141 -2.26 11.32 -3.72
N GLU A 142 -3.51 10.85 -3.60
CA GLU A 142 -4.43 11.30 -2.55
C GLU A 142 -4.05 10.75 -1.17
N LEU A 143 -3.57 9.50 -1.12
CA LEU A 143 -3.17 8.85 0.14
C LEU A 143 -1.80 9.34 0.64
N PHE A 144 -0.99 9.95 -0.24
CA PHE A 144 0.30 10.52 0.12
C PHE A 144 0.22 11.96 0.65
N GLN A 145 -0.98 12.54 0.71
CA GLN A 145 -1.15 13.88 1.28
C GLN A 145 -0.95 13.85 2.80
N HIS A 146 -0.25 14.87 3.32
CA HIS A 146 -0.05 15.08 4.77
C HIS A 146 0.74 13.97 5.48
N LEU A 147 1.77 13.43 4.84
CA LEU A 147 2.66 12.45 5.45
C LEU A 147 3.90 13.10 6.07
N VAL A 148 4.20 12.70 7.31
CA VAL A 148 5.46 13.07 7.98
C VAL A 148 6.07 11.83 8.60
N ILE A 149 7.33 11.55 8.25
CA ILE A 149 8.15 10.54 8.89
C ILE A 149 8.83 11.20 10.10
N ASP A 150 8.65 10.63 11.28
CA ASP A 150 9.37 11.01 12.50
C ASP A 150 10.41 9.91 12.80
N THR A 151 11.68 10.17 12.46
CA THR A 151 12.78 9.20 12.53
C THR A 151 13.28 8.98 13.96
N GLU A 152 13.03 9.92 14.88
CA GLU A 152 13.34 9.77 16.29
C GLU A 152 12.38 8.78 16.96
N LYS A 153 11.08 8.94 16.69
CA LYS A 153 10.04 8.05 17.24
C LYS A 153 9.78 6.81 16.40
N ASN A 154 10.32 6.75 15.19
CA ASN A 154 10.06 5.71 14.19
C ASN A 154 8.56 5.51 13.91
N ILE A 155 7.87 6.61 13.61
CA ILE A 155 6.44 6.62 13.28
C ILE A 155 6.18 7.36 11.97
N ILE A 156 5.03 7.07 11.35
CA ILE A 156 4.52 7.81 10.21
C ILE A 156 3.26 8.56 10.65
N LYS A 157 3.29 9.88 10.63
CA LYS A 157 2.13 10.74 10.90
C LYS A 157 1.34 10.88 9.61
N THR A 158 0.03 10.63 9.69
CA THR A 158 -0.92 10.67 8.57
C THR A 158 -2.14 11.49 8.95
N SER A 159 -3.01 11.79 7.99
CA SER A 159 -4.33 12.39 8.26
C SER A 159 -5.24 11.51 9.14
N PHE A 160 -4.96 10.21 9.26
CA PHE A 160 -5.73 9.26 10.06
C PHE A 160 -5.15 9.03 11.47
N GLY A 161 -3.93 9.50 11.73
CA GLY A 161 -3.20 9.30 12.99
C GLY A 161 -1.76 8.82 12.78
N GLU A 162 -1.15 8.31 13.86
CA GLU A 162 0.25 7.87 13.86
C GLU A 162 0.35 6.36 13.63
N CYS A 163 0.99 5.96 12.53
CA CYS A 163 1.33 4.57 12.25
C CYS A 163 2.60 4.18 13.00
N GLN A 164 2.53 3.10 13.76
CA GLN A 164 3.64 2.53 14.52
C GLN A 164 4.45 1.58 13.67
N TYR A 165 5.76 1.52 13.86
CA TYR A 165 6.61 0.56 13.17
C TYR A 165 6.22 -0.88 13.53
N VAL A 166 6.02 -1.72 12.52
CA VAL A 166 5.60 -3.12 12.72
C VAL A 166 6.64 -4.13 12.26
N GLY A 167 7.62 -3.74 11.42
CA GLY A 167 8.79 -4.55 11.13
C GLY A 167 9.36 -4.39 9.73
N GLU A 168 10.31 -5.27 9.40
CA GLU A 168 10.97 -5.33 8.10
C GLU A 168 10.20 -6.17 7.10
N ILE A 169 10.16 -5.68 5.86
CA ILE A 169 9.69 -6.40 4.68
C ILE A 169 10.91 -7.09 4.09
N LYS A 170 10.89 -8.42 4.09
CA LYS A 170 11.94 -9.21 3.46
C LYS A 170 11.56 -9.64 2.05
N PRO A 171 12.55 -9.71 1.12
CA PRO A 171 12.36 -10.33 -0.17
C PRO A 171 11.78 -11.74 0.00
N SER A 172 10.69 -12.03 -0.69
CA SER A 172 10.13 -13.39 -0.72
C SER A 172 10.56 -14.09 -1.99
N SER A 173 10.83 -15.40 -1.88
CA SER A 173 10.99 -16.28 -3.02
C SER A 173 9.67 -16.55 -3.75
N GLU A 174 8.53 -16.28 -3.11
CA GLU A 174 7.22 -16.40 -3.72
C GLU A 174 6.94 -15.27 -4.71
N LYS A 175 6.16 -15.56 -5.75
CA LYS A 175 5.73 -14.56 -6.73
C LYS A 175 4.86 -13.51 -6.02
N ARG A 176 5.39 -12.31 -5.85
CA ARG A 176 4.68 -11.12 -5.34
C ARG A 176 4.53 -10.09 -6.43
N ILE A 177 3.45 -9.32 -6.37
CA ILE A 177 3.11 -8.36 -7.41
C ILE A 177 4.07 -7.17 -7.50
N LEU A 178 4.66 -6.79 -6.36
CA LEU A 178 5.72 -5.80 -6.24
C LEU A 178 7.12 -6.40 -6.47
N GLY A 179 7.22 -7.68 -6.81
CA GLY A 179 8.49 -8.38 -6.91
C GLY A 179 9.20 -8.51 -5.55
N ARG A 180 10.53 -8.46 -5.58
CA ARG A 180 11.39 -8.59 -4.41
C ARG A 180 11.69 -7.21 -3.84
N VAL A 181 11.13 -6.94 -2.67
CA VAL A 181 11.28 -5.67 -1.95
C VAL A 181 12.00 -5.94 -0.63
N ASN A 182 13.01 -5.14 -0.35
CA ASN A 182 13.54 -4.98 1.00
C ASN A 182 13.03 -3.64 1.55
N GLY A 183 12.38 -3.65 2.71
CA GLY A 183 11.75 -2.43 3.21
C GLY A 183 11.32 -2.48 4.66
N LYS A 184 10.52 -1.50 5.03
CA LYS A 184 9.94 -1.31 6.35
C LYS A 184 8.44 -1.05 6.23
N GLN A 185 7.70 -1.43 7.27
CA GLN A 185 6.26 -1.22 7.34
C GLN A 185 5.87 -0.58 8.67
N TRP A 186 4.87 0.30 8.59
CA TRP A 186 4.21 0.96 9.70
C TRP A 186 2.71 0.75 9.59
N MET A 187 2.04 0.60 10.73
CA MET A 187 0.61 0.35 10.81
C MET A 187 -0.07 1.23 11.84
N LEU A 188 -1.22 1.77 11.47
CA LEU A 188 -2.22 2.25 12.41
C LEU A 188 -3.42 1.29 12.35
N GLN A 189 -3.77 0.72 13.50
CA GLN A 189 -4.96 -0.11 13.66
C GLN A 189 -5.86 0.49 14.74
N LYS A 190 -7.05 0.92 14.32
CA LYS A 190 -8.16 1.38 15.16
C LYS A 190 -9.33 0.41 14.96
N GLU A 191 -10.33 0.47 15.85
CA GLU A 191 -11.52 -0.41 15.82
C GLU A 191 -12.11 -0.58 14.42
N ASN A 192 -12.23 0.51 13.65
CA ASN A 192 -12.83 0.50 12.32
C ASN A 192 -11.88 0.93 11.20
N LEU A 193 -10.57 0.96 11.41
CA LEU A 193 -9.63 1.47 10.41
C LEU A 193 -8.26 0.81 10.52
N ILE A 194 -7.75 0.38 9.38
CA ILE A 194 -6.38 -0.06 9.17
C ILE A 194 -5.74 0.87 8.15
N TYR A 195 -4.58 1.39 8.50
CA TYR A 195 -3.69 2.12 7.60
C TYR A 195 -2.34 1.43 7.61
N LEU A 196 -1.88 0.98 6.45
CA LEU A 196 -0.52 0.50 6.25
C LEU A 196 0.26 1.49 5.41
N PHE A 197 1.47 1.82 5.87
CA PHE A 197 2.49 2.51 5.10
C PHE A 197 3.69 1.58 4.96
N SER A 198 4.14 1.33 3.74
CA SER A 198 5.36 0.58 3.46
C SER A 198 6.31 1.44 2.62
N LEU A 199 7.59 1.35 2.91
CA LEU A 199 8.67 2.01 2.18
C LEU A 199 9.81 1.01 2.01
N GLY A 200 10.32 0.86 0.79
CA GLY A 200 11.40 -0.08 0.53
C GLY A 200 12.11 0.16 -0.79
N LYS A 201 13.09 -0.69 -1.10
CA LYS A 201 13.84 -0.72 -2.34
C LYS A 201 13.54 -2.00 -3.11
N LEU A 202 13.41 -1.89 -4.43
CA LEU A 202 13.25 -3.02 -5.33
C LEU A 202 14.63 -3.68 -5.57
N GLU A 203 14.74 -4.99 -5.35
CA GLU A 203 16.01 -5.70 -5.57
C GLU A 203 16.40 -5.72 -7.04
N GLY A 204 17.65 -5.34 -7.33
CA GLY A 204 18.17 -5.29 -8.70
C GLY A 204 17.76 -4.03 -9.49
N GLU A 205 17.04 -3.10 -8.85
CA GLU A 205 16.62 -1.84 -9.45
C GLU A 205 17.09 -0.63 -8.63
N ASP A 206 17.34 0.49 -9.30
CA ASP A 206 17.66 1.78 -8.66
C ASP A 206 16.40 2.56 -8.28
N LYS A 207 15.37 1.83 -7.84
CA LYS A 207 14.05 2.35 -7.49
C LYS A 207 13.69 2.01 -6.05
N SER A 208 13.13 3.00 -5.36
CA SER A 208 12.36 2.78 -4.15
C SER A 208 10.88 2.73 -4.47
N VAL A 209 10.14 2.08 -3.58
CA VAL A 209 8.70 1.88 -3.65
C VAL A 209 8.07 2.33 -2.35
N MET A 210 6.96 3.07 -2.46
CA MET A 210 6.07 3.33 -1.34
C MET A 210 4.69 2.76 -1.62
N VAL A 211 4.10 2.14 -0.61
CA VAL A 211 2.77 1.53 -0.67
C VAL A 211 1.96 2.05 0.49
N ILE A 212 0.77 2.58 0.20
CA ILE A 212 -0.21 2.95 1.21
C ILE A 212 -1.47 2.15 0.97
N SER A 213 -1.98 1.50 2.01
CA SER A 213 -3.26 0.80 1.99
C SER A 213 -4.11 1.28 3.15
N VAL A 214 -5.32 1.77 2.87
CA VAL A 214 -6.26 2.26 3.87
C VAL A 214 -7.59 1.52 3.73
N LYS A 215 -7.98 0.80 4.78
CA LYS A 215 -9.20 -0.01 4.82
C LYS A 215 -9.97 0.24 6.10
N GLY A 216 -11.26 0.53 6.00
CA GLY A 216 -12.03 0.84 7.19
C GLY A 216 -13.33 1.57 6.92
N ILE A 217 -13.95 2.04 7.99
CA ILE A 217 -15.07 2.96 7.97
C ILE A 217 -14.54 4.34 8.39
N HIS A 218 -14.65 5.31 7.49
CA HIS A 218 -14.31 6.70 7.75
C HIS A 218 -15.51 7.58 7.39
N GLU A 219 -15.95 8.42 8.33
CA GLU A 219 -17.15 9.27 8.16
C GLU A 219 -18.40 8.48 7.70
N GLY A 220 -18.59 7.28 8.26
CA GLY A 220 -19.72 6.40 7.92
C GLY A 220 -19.62 5.71 6.55
N LYS A 221 -18.54 5.93 5.79
CA LYS A 221 -18.31 5.33 4.48
C LYS A 221 -17.23 4.26 4.57
N LEU A 222 -17.46 3.14 3.88
CA LEU A 222 -16.42 2.16 3.67
C LEU A 222 -15.36 2.78 2.75
N ILE A 223 -14.10 2.76 3.20
CA ILE A 223 -12.93 3.10 2.40
C ILE A 223 -12.07 1.85 2.24
N SER A 224 -11.54 1.64 1.05
CA SER A 224 -10.62 0.56 0.73
C SER A 224 -9.72 1.00 -0.42
N ASN A 225 -8.80 1.91 -0.13
CA ASN A 225 -7.95 2.52 -1.14
C ASN A 225 -6.52 2.00 -1.01
N GLU A 226 -5.82 1.94 -2.13
CA GLU A 226 -4.42 1.57 -2.19
C GLU A 226 -3.72 2.46 -3.22
N GLU A 227 -2.54 2.96 -2.90
CA GLU A 227 -1.67 3.69 -3.82
C GLU A 227 -0.26 3.12 -3.73
N VAL A 228 0.31 2.81 -4.89
CA VAL A 228 1.68 2.32 -5.05
C VAL A 228 2.42 3.32 -5.92
N VAL A 229 3.58 3.77 -5.45
CA VAL A 229 4.46 4.64 -6.22
C VAL A 229 5.87 4.10 -6.23
N GLU A 230 6.52 4.17 -7.38
CA GLU A 230 7.95 3.92 -7.54
C GLU A 230 8.67 5.22 -7.88
N PHE A 231 9.88 5.42 -7.38
CA PHE A 231 10.70 6.59 -7.70
C PHE A 231 12.17 6.22 -7.67
N ARG A 232 12.98 6.89 -8.50
CA ARG A 232 14.42 6.64 -8.52
C ARG A 232 15.06 7.12 -7.23
N SER A 233 15.92 6.27 -6.68
CA SER A 233 16.64 6.53 -5.43
C SER A 233 18.10 6.87 -5.65
N ILE A 234 18.54 7.00 -6.90
CA ILE A 234 19.92 7.34 -7.26
C ILE A 234 19.85 8.37 -8.41
N SER A 235 20.76 9.35 -8.38
CA SER A 235 20.95 10.39 -9.39
C SER A 235 21.35 9.83 -10.76
#